data_AF-A0A1M2ZZU7-F1
#
_entry.id   AF-A0A1M2ZZU7-F1
#
_cell.length_a   1.000
_cell.length_b   1.000
_cell.length_c   1.000
_cell.angle_alpha   90.00
_cell.angle_beta   90.00
_cell.angle_gamma   90.00
#
_symmetry.space_group_name_H-M   'P 1'
#
loop_
_entity.id
_entity.type
_entity.pdbx_description
1 polymer ?
#
loop_
_entity_poly.entity_id
_entity_poly.type
_entity_poly.pdbx_seq_one_letter_code
_entity_poly.pdbx_strand_id
1 'polypeptide(L)'
;MAKKPSRSRSAQARAGGADRRPTDDGGHYVGARFNGPTDAFNHFAQDAKVNRGRYRAMEDQWARAKAEGKRVWFRIVPVYEGESQRPSLINAWFTINDREHSIQIPNESGKKSDAKQ
;
A
#
# COMPACT_ATOMS: atom_id res chain seq x y z
N MET A 1 1.93 16.42 22.84
CA MET A 1 2.81 15.43 22.17
C MET A 1 1.96 14.54 21.28
N ALA A 2 2.15 14.55 19.95
CA ALA A 2 1.41 13.64 19.06
C ALA A 2 1.87 12.20 19.32
N LYS A 3 0.94 11.33 19.75
CA LYS A 3 1.20 9.90 20.00
C LYS A 3 1.64 9.27 18.68
N LYS A 4 2.90 8.80 18.59
CA LYS A 4 3.37 8.03 17.42
C LYS A 4 2.38 6.87 17.22
N PRO A 5 1.81 6.69 16.02
CA PRO A 5 0.87 5.60 15.80
C PRO A 5 1.56 4.27 16.09
N SER A 6 0.96 3.48 16.99
CA SER A 6 1.51 2.20 17.44
C SER A 6 1.49 1.22 16.27
N ARG A 7 2.66 0.78 15.81
CA ARG A 7 2.72 -0.22 14.73
C ARG A 7 2.40 -1.60 15.31
N SER A 8 1.41 -2.29 14.74
CA SER A 8 1.13 -3.68 15.08
C SER A 8 2.09 -4.62 14.33
N ARG A 9 3.29 -4.82 14.88
CA ARG A 9 4.33 -5.68 14.28
C ARG A 9 3.84 -7.11 14.04
N SER A 10 3.01 -7.65 14.93
CA SER A 10 2.42 -8.98 14.80
C SER A 10 1.43 -9.07 13.63
N ALA A 11 0.57 -8.06 13.46
CA ALA A 11 -0.36 -8.00 12.33
C ALA A 11 0.39 -7.87 11.00
N GLN A 12 1.44 -7.03 10.96
CA GLN A 12 2.30 -6.87 9.79
C GLN A 12 3.01 -8.16 9.41
N ALA A 13 3.51 -8.92 10.38
CA ALA A 13 4.18 -10.19 10.14
C ALA A 13 3.23 -11.28 9.63
N ARG A 14 1.95 -11.27 10.06
CA ARG A 14 0.95 -12.28 9.70
C ARG A 14 0.18 -11.96 8.41
N ALA A 15 0.30 -10.75 7.88
CA ALA A 15 -0.38 -10.34 6.67
C ALA A 15 0.00 -11.25 5.48
N GLY A 16 -1.01 -11.74 4.76
CA GLY A 16 -0.88 -12.67 3.64
C GLY A 16 -0.87 -14.16 4.00
N GLY A 17 -0.92 -14.53 5.29
CA GLY A 17 -1.03 -15.92 5.71
C GLY A 17 0.08 -16.81 5.13
N ALA A 18 -0.31 -17.98 4.63
CA ALA A 18 0.60 -18.94 4.00
C ALA A 18 1.15 -18.47 2.64
N ASP A 19 0.46 -17.55 1.97
CA ASP A 19 0.84 -17.06 0.63
C ASP A 19 1.82 -15.88 0.68
N ARG A 20 2.11 -15.37 1.89
CA ARG A 20 3.11 -14.35 2.12
C ARG A 20 4.47 -14.86 1.66
N ARG A 21 5.18 -14.08 0.85
CA ARG A 21 6.54 -14.38 0.43
C ARG A 21 7.56 -13.82 1.42
N PRO A 22 8.77 -14.41 1.52
CA PRO A 22 9.86 -13.90 2.36
C PRO A 22 10.28 -12.46 2.02
N THR A 23 10.03 -12.03 0.78
CA THR A 23 10.32 -10.68 0.27
C THR A 23 9.21 -9.67 0.54
N ASP A 24 8.08 -10.11 1.12
CA ASP A 24 6.96 -9.23 1.41
C ASP A 24 7.14 -8.52 2.77
N ASP A 25 6.75 -7.25 2.79
CA ASP A 25 6.43 -6.50 4.00
C ASP A 25 4.95 -6.70 4.37
N GLY A 26 4.61 -6.44 5.64
CA GLY A 26 3.23 -6.20 6.04
C GLY A 26 2.83 -4.79 5.64
N GLY A 27 2.44 -4.61 4.39
CA GLY A 27 1.94 -3.33 3.88
C GLY A 27 0.66 -2.90 4.58
N HIS A 28 0.18 -1.70 4.29
CA HIS A 28 -1.03 -1.15 4.90
C HIS A 28 -1.95 -0.49 3.89
N TYR A 29 -3.26 -0.51 4.09
CA TYR A 29 -4.19 0.25 3.24
C TYR A 29 -4.05 1.74 3.52
N VAL A 30 -4.09 2.13 4.79
CA VAL A 30 -3.97 3.53 5.20
C VAL A 30 -2.71 3.72 6.03
N GLY A 31 -1.79 4.54 5.53
CA GLY A 31 -0.58 4.88 6.25
C GLY A 31 -0.88 5.59 7.56
N ALA A 32 -0.04 5.33 8.56
CA ALA A 32 -0.16 5.91 9.89
C ALA A 32 -0.18 7.45 9.87
N ARG A 33 0.44 8.06 8.86
CA ARG A 33 0.46 9.51 8.59
C ARG A 33 -0.92 10.11 8.26
N PHE A 34 -1.87 9.28 7.86
CA PHE A 34 -3.26 9.64 7.60
C PHE A 34 -4.19 9.24 8.76
N ASN A 35 -3.64 8.91 9.93
CA ASN A 35 -4.37 8.36 11.07
C ASN A 35 -5.03 7.00 10.72
N GLY A 36 -4.35 6.21 9.89
CA GLY A 36 -4.81 4.88 9.49
C GLY A 36 -4.94 3.90 10.67
N PRO A 37 -5.90 2.96 10.63
CA PRO A 37 -6.10 1.98 11.70
C PRO A 37 -4.86 1.10 11.90
N THR A 38 -4.59 0.67 13.13
CA THR A 38 -3.43 -0.19 13.43
C THR A 38 -3.77 -1.67 13.41
N ASP A 39 -5.04 -1.99 13.20
CA ASP A 39 -5.62 -3.33 13.24
C ASP A 39 -5.17 -4.21 12.08
N ALA A 40 -5.37 -5.52 12.23
CA ALA A 40 -4.99 -6.51 11.23
C ALA A 40 -5.67 -6.30 9.87
N PHE A 41 -6.92 -5.81 9.85
CA PHE A 41 -7.62 -5.51 8.60
C PHE A 41 -6.95 -4.41 7.78
N ASN A 42 -6.16 -3.53 8.40
CA ASN A 42 -5.43 -2.49 7.68
C ASN A 42 -4.13 -3.00 7.07
N HIS A 43 -3.85 -4.31 7.09
CA HIS A 43 -2.61 -4.87 6.59
C HIS A 43 -2.83 -5.96 5.54
N PHE A 44 -1.96 -6.02 4.54
CA PHE A 44 -1.91 -7.07 3.52
C PHE A 44 -0.46 -7.39 3.13
N ALA A 45 -0.20 -8.58 2.59
CA ALA A 45 1.13 -8.92 2.10
C ALA A 45 1.48 -8.09 0.87
N GLN A 46 2.56 -7.33 0.96
CA GLN A 46 2.98 -6.43 -0.11
C GLN A 46 4.47 -6.62 -0.37
N ASP A 47 4.87 -6.73 -1.63
CA ASP A 47 6.29 -6.81 -1.99
C ASP A 47 7.05 -5.60 -1.39
N ALA A 48 8.16 -5.85 -0.71
CA ALA A 48 8.88 -4.81 0.03
C ALA A 48 9.38 -3.67 -0.87
N LYS A 49 9.75 -3.95 -2.14
CA LYS A 49 10.17 -2.91 -3.08
C LYS A 49 8.99 -2.08 -3.56
N VAL A 50 7.83 -2.72 -3.77
CA VAL A 50 6.58 -2.03 -4.12
C VAL A 50 6.12 -1.13 -2.98
N ASN A 51 6.07 -1.68 -1.74
CA ASN A 51 5.69 -0.98 -0.52
C ASN A 51 6.57 0.27 -0.28
N ARG A 52 7.90 0.08 -0.30
CA ARG A 52 8.85 1.16 0.01
C ARG A 52 9.10 2.12 -1.15
N GLY A 53 8.71 1.73 -2.37
CA GLY A 53 8.89 2.48 -3.61
C GLY A 53 7.59 3.13 -4.09
N ARG A 54 6.94 2.52 -5.09
CA ARG A 54 5.77 3.10 -5.79
C ARG A 54 4.61 3.41 -4.83
N TYR A 55 4.34 2.51 -3.89
CA TYR A 55 3.25 2.71 -2.93
C TYR A 55 3.54 3.89 -2.00
N ARG A 56 4.75 3.95 -1.42
CA ARG A 56 5.20 5.09 -0.62
C ARG A 56 5.17 6.41 -1.40
N ALA A 57 5.57 6.42 -2.67
CA ALA A 57 5.56 7.63 -3.48
C ALA A 57 4.13 8.20 -3.68
N MET A 58 3.15 7.32 -3.87
CA MET A 58 1.73 7.69 -3.90
C MET A 58 1.28 8.29 -2.55
N GLU A 59 1.63 7.66 -1.42
CA GLU A 59 1.32 8.22 -0.10
C GLU A 59 2.01 9.58 0.14
N ASP A 60 3.25 9.75 -0.33
CA ASP A 60 4.00 11.00 -0.20
C ASP A 60 3.31 12.12 -1.01
N GLN A 61 2.75 11.81 -2.19
CA GLN A 61 1.95 12.76 -2.98
C GLN A 61 0.71 13.22 -2.22
N TRP A 62 -0.04 12.30 -1.64
CA TRP A 62 -1.24 12.62 -0.84
C TRP A 62 -0.88 13.44 0.41
N ALA A 63 0.24 13.12 1.07
CA ALA A 63 0.71 13.87 2.22
C ALA A 63 1.09 15.31 1.86
N ARG A 64 1.78 15.52 0.73
CA ARG A 64 2.11 16.85 0.20
C ARG A 64 0.84 17.65 -0.14
N ALA A 65 -0.10 17.04 -0.86
CA ALA A 65 -1.36 17.68 -1.19
C ALA A 65 -2.12 18.11 0.07
N LYS A 66 -2.20 17.25 1.10
CA LYS A 66 -2.82 17.59 2.38
C LYS A 66 -2.08 18.73 3.10
N ALA A 67 -0.75 18.74 3.07
CA ALA A 67 0.06 19.81 3.65
C ALA A 67 -0.14 21.17 2.95
N GLU A 68 -0.43 21.16 1.64
CA GLU A 68 -0.80 22.33 0.85
C GLU A 68 -2.28 22.77 1.06
N GLY A 69 -3.00 22.17 2.01
CA GLY A 69 -4.40 22.48 2.29
C GLY A 69 -5.40 21.89 1.30
N LYS A 70 -4.97 20.96 0.44
CA LYS A 70 -5.84 20.30 -0.55
C LYS A 70 -6.67 19.20 0.09
N ARG A 71 -7.89 19.02 -0.42
CA ARG A 71 -8.74 17.89 -0.04
C ARG A 71 -8.26 16.65 -0.79
N VAL A 72 -7.99 15.58 -0.05
CA VAL A 72 -7.56 14.29 -0.59
C VAL A 72 -8.56 13.22 -0.19
N TRP A 73 -9.18 12.59 -1.17
CA TRP A 73 -9.99 11.39 -1.02
C TRP A 73 -9.25 10.23 -1.67
N PHE A 74 -9.29 9.04 -1.09
CA PHE A 74 -8.69 7.87 -1.71
C PHE A 74 -9.43 6.58 -1.34
N ARG A 75 -9.35 5.62 -2.25
CA ARG A 75 -9.87 4.26 -2.10
C ARG A 75 -8.81 3.29 -2.61
N ILE A 76 -8.45 2.32 -1.79
CA ILE A 76 -7.47 1.28 -2.14
C ILE A 76 -8.18 -0.07 -2.11
N VAL A 77 -8.03 -0.82 -3.19
CA VAL A 77 -8.62 -2.14 -3.38
C VAL A 77 -7.51 -3.09 -3.87
N PRO A 78 -6.97 -3.96 -2.99
CA PRO A 78 -6.12 -5.06 -3.41
C PRO A 78 -6.97 -6.08 -4.18
N VAL A 79 -6.37 -6.65 -5.22
CA VAL A 79 -6.97 -7.69 -6.06
C VAL A 79 -6.26 -8.99 -5.75
N TYR A 80 -7.05 -10.02 -5.43
CA TYR A 80 -6.59 -11.36 -5.12
C TYR A 80 -6.94 -12.28 -6.29
N GLU A 81 -6.00 -13.14 -6.66
CA GLU A 81 -6.18 -14.13 -7.73
C GLU A 81 -6.37 -15.53 -7.14
N GLY A 82 -7.42 -16.21 -7.56
CA GLY A 82 -7.77 -17.55 -7.06
C GLY A 82 -8.02 -17.54 -5.55
N GLU A 83 -7.39 -18.48 -4.85
CA GLU A 83 -7.51 -18.66 -3.38
C GLU A 83 -6.37 -17.98 -2.60
N SER A 84 -5.49 -17.23 -3.27
CA SER A 84 -4.34 -16.58 -2.64
C SER A 84 -4.76 -15.49 -1.66
N GLN A 85 -4.23 -15.53 -0.44
CA GLN A 85 -4.33 -14.48 0.58
C GLN A 85 -3.31 -13.35 0.37
N ARG A 86 -2.43 -13.47 -0.63
CA ARG A 86 -1.54 -12.41 -1.11
C ARG A 86 -2.15 -11.77 -2.37
N PRO A 87 -2.34 -10.43 -2.39
CA PRO A 87 -2.87 -9.77 -3.58
C PRO A 87 -1.84 -9.76 -4.71
N SER A 88 -2.31 -9.88 -5.96
CA SER A 88 -1.47 -9.76 -7.16
C SER A 88 -1.32 -8.31 -7.64
N LEU A 89 -2.34 -7.49 -7.39
CA LEU A 89 -2.42 -6.09 -7.83
C LEU A 89 -3.01 -5.22 -6.70
N ILE A 90 -2.63 -3.96 -6.68
CA ILE A 90 -3.22 -2.95 -5.81
C ILE A 90 -3.78 -1.84 -6.69
N ASN A 91 -5.10 -1.72 -6.71
CA ASN A 91 -5.78 -0.61 -7.38
C ASN A 91 -6.02 0.51 -6.38
N ALA A 92 -5.64 1.74 -6.74
CA ALA A 92 -5.90 2.91 -5.93
C ALA A 92 -6.55 4.00 -6.78
N TRP A 93 -7.67 4.53 -6.30
CA TRP A 93 -8.33 5.72 -6.84
C TRP A 93 -8.19 6.84 -5.83
N PHE A 94 -7.89 8.05 -6.27
CA PHE A 94 -7.78 9.19 -5.38
C PHE A 94 -8.15 10.49 -6.07
N THR A 95 -8.70 11.42 -5.30
CA THR A 95 -9.11 12.74 -5.76
C THR A 95 -8.33 13.80 -5.00
N ILE A 96 -7.67 14.71 -5.71
CA ILE A 96 -6.97 15.87 -5.12
C ILE A 96 -7.57 17.15 -5.69
N ASN A 97 -8.22 17.97 -4.86
CA ASN A 97 -8.96 19.18 -5.30
C ASN A 97 -9.86 18.89 -6.51
N ASP A 98 -10.76 17.92 -6.34
CA ASP A 98 -11.77 17.54 -7.34
C ASP A 98 -11.20 16.94 -8.66
N ARG A 99 -9.89 16.68 -8.72
CA ARG A 99 -9.26 15.94 -9.82
C ARG A 99 -9.07 14.49 -9.44
N GLU A 100 -9.74 13.60 -10.17
CA GLU A 100 -9.63 12.16 -9.98
C GLU A 100 -8.39 11.59 -10.69
N HIS A 101 -7.76 10.64 -10.01
CA HIS A 101 -6.61 9.89 -10.45
C HIS A 101 -6.81 8.42 -10.10
N SER A 102 -6.29 7.53 -10.94
CA SER A 102 -6.23 6.10 -10.66
C SER A 102 -4.83 5.56 -10.94
N ILE A 103 -4.35 4.66 -10.10
CA ILE A 103 -3.10 3.96 -10.30
C ILE A 103 -3.28 2.47 -10.01
N GLN A 104 -2.70 1.65 -10.89
CA GLN A 104 -2.58 0.22 -10.70
C GLN A 104 -1.12 -0.12 -10.37
N ILE A 105 -0.92 -0.81 -9.26
CA ILE A 105 0.40 -1.15 -8.75
C ILE A 105 0.50 -2.68 -8.66
N PRO A 106 1.22 -3.34 -9.60
CA PRO A 106 1.53 -4.75 -9.49
C PRO A 106 2.24 -5.06 -8.17
N ASN A 107 1.78 -6.07 -7.45
CA ASN A 107 2.36 -6.49 -6.17
C ASN A 107 3.55 -7.45 -6.38
N GLU A 108 4.37 -7.14 -7.37
CA GLU A 108 5.54 -7.92 -7.75
C GLU A 108 6.68 -6.93 -7.93
N SER A 109 7.80 -7.17 -7.24
CA SER A 109 9.05 -6.57 -7.71
C SER A 109 9.36 -7.22 -9.04
N GLY A 110 9.12 -6.48 -10.13
CA GLY A 110 9.35 -6.99 -11.47
C GLY A 110 10.67 -7.74 -11.51
N LYS A 111 10.64 -8.99 -11.99
CA LYS A 111 11.85 -9.56 -12.58
C LYS A 111 12.37 -8.47 -13.52
N LYS A 112 13.67 -8.19 -13.50
CA LYS A 112 14.26 -7.57 -14.69
C LYS A 112 13.77 -8.46 -15.83
N SER A 113 12.91 -7.93 -16.69
CA SER A 113 12.73 -8.55 -17.98
C SER A 113 14.12 -8.49 -18.58
N ASP A 114 14.82 -9.62 -18.62
CA ASP A 114 15.91 -9.84 -19.56
C ASP A 114 15.27 -9.80 -20.96
N ALA A 115 14.85 -8.61 -21.37
CA ALA A 115 14.59 -8.30 -22.77
C ALA A 115 15.98 -8.08 -23.38
N LYS A 116 16.65 -9.21 -23.63
CA LYS A 116 17.77 -9.28 -24.56
C LYS A 116 17.17 -9.12 -25.96
N GLN A 117 17.43 -7.98 -26.60
CA GLN A 117 17.49 -7.88 -28.06
C GLN A 117 18.94 -7.56 -28.40
#